data_AF-A0AAF0DNR1-F1
#
_entry.id   AF-A0AAF0DNR1-F1
#
_cell.length_a   1.000
_cell.length_b   1.000
_cell.length_c   1.000
_cell.angle_alpha   90.00
_cell.angle_beta   90.00
_cell.angle_gamma   90.00
#
_symmetry.space_group_name_H-M   'P 1'
#
loop_
_entity.id
_entity.type
_entity.pdbx_description
1 polymer ?
#
loop_
_entity_poly.entity_id
_entity_poly.type
_entity_poly.pdbx_seq_one_letter_code
_entity_poly.pdbx_strand_id
1 'polypeptide(L)'
;MDDFNTESDSDYTSFWRDWFISSRGNEYFCEIDEEYLTDRFNLTGLNGEVQFYQYALDLVTDVFDLDADDDTREQIEKSARHLYGMVHARYIVTTRGLAKMLEKYKRADFGKCPRVMCEQHPLLPMGLTDVAGVKPVKLYCAKCEDIYNPKSSRHASIDGAYFGTSFHNILFQVYPCLIPEKSLRRYEPKVFGFRVHANAALARWQDKKRDEMKERLKRAGIESPFVEDRESDDDEDEEVTDAGIAVSTQVVGDHDLLDDHGRMDVNA
;
A
#
# COMPACT_ATOMS: atom_id res chain seq x y z
N MET A 1 21.88 53.01 -6.78
CA MET A 1 20.83 51.98 -6.64
C MET A 1 21.56 50.69 -6.92
N ASP A 2 22.21 50.18 -5.87
CA ASP A 2 22.93 48.92 -5.93
C ASP A 2 21.92 47.84 -5.56
N ASP A 3 21.59 47.02 -6.55
CA ASP A 3 20.60 45.96 -6.44
C ASP A 3 21.05 44.91 -5.42
N PHE A 4 20.15 44.65 -4.47
CA PHE A 4 20.16 43.52 -3.57
C PHE A 4 20.17 42.22 -4.37
N ASN A 5 21.33 41.59 -4.54
CA ASN A 5 21.37 40.15 -4.83
C ASN A 5 21.50 39.40 -3.50
N THR A 6 20.36 39.11 -2.90
CA THR A 6 20.27 38.16 -1.80
C THR A 6 20.54 36.76 -2.37
N GLU A 7 21.81 36.37 -2.42
CA GLU A 7 22.22 34.96 -2.48
C GLU A 7 21.80 34.30 -1.16
N SER A 8 20.54 33.87 -1.12
CA SER A 8 20.02 32.96 -0.11
C SER A 8 19.23 31.89 -0.83
N ASP A 9 19.87 31.24 -1.81
CA ASP A 9 19.48 29.90 -2.22
C ASP A 9 20.39 28.96 -1.43
N SER A 10 19.81 28.40 -0.37
CA SER A 10 20.51 27.71 0.70
C SER A 10 21.25 26.46 0.21
N ASP A 11 22.46 26.25 0.73
CA ASP A 11 23.24 24.99 0.73
C ASP A 11 22.47 23.74 1.25
N TYR A 12 21.18 23.87 1.57
CA TYR A 12 20.30 22.82 2.07
C TYR A 12 19.89 21.78 1.00
N THR A 13 20.42 21.88 -0.23
CA THR A 13 20.18 20.91 -1.31
C THR A 13 21.47 20.24 -1.82
N SER A 14 22.57 20.36 -1.08
CA SER A 14 23.91 20.02 -1.55
C SER A 14 24.26 18.52 -1.56
N PHE A 15 23.46 17.64 -0.93
CA PHE A 15 23.77 16.21 -0.80
C PHE A 15 22.75 15.31 -1.52
N TRP A 16 23.22 14.21 -2.13
CA TRP A 16 22.40 13.24 -2.86
C TRP A 16 21.23 12.71 -2.02
N ARG A 17 21.44 12.55 -0.71
CA ARG A 17 20.41 12.05 0.24
C ARG A 17 19.22 13.00 0.33
N ASP A 18 19.46 14.31 0.41
CA ASP A 18 18.41 15.32 0.53
C ASP A 18 17.60 15.42 -0.76
N TRP A 19 18.28 15.34 -1.90
CA TRP A 19 17.65 15.21 -3.20
C TRP A 19 16.79 13.94 -3.30
N PHE A 20 17.29 12.80 -2.84
CA PHE A 20 16.55 11.54 -2.88
C PHE A 20 15.27 11.59 -2.03
N ILE A 21 15.34 12.12 -0.81
CA ILE A 21 14.18 12.16 0.11
C ILE A 21 13.15 13.21 -0.35
N SER A 22 13.60 14.32 -0.93
CA SER A 22 12.71 15.36 -1.49
C SER A 22 12.10 14.97 -2.83
N SER A 23 12.64 13.95 -3.50
CA SER A 23 12.13 13.46 -4.77
C SER A 23 10.69 12.94 -4.64
N ARG A 24 9.88 13.23 -5.66
CA ARG A 24 8.47 12.83 -5.70
C ARG A 24 8.34 11.31 -5.62
N GLY A 25 7.57 10.83 -4.64
CA GLY A 25 7.37 9.40 -4.39
C GLY A 25 8.17 8.88 -3.19
N ASN A 26 9.13 9.64 -2.66
CA ASN A 26 9.99 9.21 -1.56
C ASN A 26 9.59 9.81 -0.20
N GLU A 27 8.36 10.31 -0.06
CA GLU A 27 7.90 10.99 1.15
C GLU A 27 7.88 10.09 2.40
N TYR A 28 7.93 8.77 2.23
CA TYR A 28 7.96 7.79 3.33
C TYR A 28 9.36 7.57 3.90
N PHE A 29 10.42 7.91 3.17
CA PHE A 29 11.78 7.76 3.68
C PHE A 29 12.07 8.79 4.78
N CYS A 30 12.93 8.41 5.72
CA CYS A 30 13.60 9.35 6.60
C CYS A 30 15.07 9.46 6.23
N GLU A 31 15.67 10.58 6.62
CA GLU A 31 17.09 10.81 6.40
C GLU A 31 17.94 9.88 7.29
N ILE A 32 18.80 9.09 6.66
CA ILE A 32 19.80 8.25 7.33
C ILE A 32 20.99 9.12 7.72
N ASP A 33 21.43 9.02 8.98
CA ASP A 33 22.61 9.74 9.46
C ASP A 33 23.87 9.30 8.69
N GLU A 34 24.73 10.25 8.35
CA GLU A 34 26.00 9.96 7.65
C GLU A 34 26.92 9.03 8.46
N GLU A 35 26.93 9.17 9.79
CA GLU A 35 27.65 8.27 10.71
C GLU A 35 27.19 6.80 10.54
N TYR A 36 25.90 6.58 10.27
CA TYR A 36 25.37 5.24 10.07
C TYR A 36 25.80 4.64 8.73
N LEU A 37 25.86 5.46 7.67
CA LEU A 37 26.28 5.08 6.32
C LEU A 37 27.78 4.83 6.21
N THR A 38 28.60 5.52 7.01
CA THR A 38 30.06 5.38 6.99
C THR A 38 30.54 4.17 7.81
N ASP A 39 29.74 3.67 8.75
CA ASP A 39 30.05 2.48 9.52
C ASP A 39 29.79 1.18 8.72
N ARG A 40 30.88 0.53 8.32
CA ARG A 40 30.86 -0.72 7.55
C ARG A 40 30.12 -1.86 8.23
N PHE A 41 30.05 -1.87 9.57
CA PHE A 41 29.35 -2.93 10.30
C PHE A 41 27.85 -2.94 9.97
N ASN A 42 27.23 -1.76 9.85
CA ASN A 42 25.81 -1.62 9.53
C ASN A 42 25.47 -2.07 8.10
N LEU A 43 26.44 -2.01 7.20
CA LEU A 43 26.30 -2.35 5.79
C LEU A 43 26.64 -3.81 5.45
N THR A 44 26.99 -4.62 6.45
CA THR A 44 27.41 -6.02 6.28
C THR A 44 26.40 -6.82 5.44
N GLY A 45 26.88 -7.53 4.43
CA GLY A 45 26.08 -8.41 3.56
C GLY A 45 25.42 -7.72 2.35
N LEU A 46 25.31 -6.38 2.34
CA LEU A 46 24.69 -5.65 1.23
C LEU A 46 25.54 -5.65 -0.05
N ASN A 47 26.84 -5.88 0.08
CA ASN A 47 27.78 -6.00 -1.04
C ASN A 47 27.46 -7.19 -1.97
N GLY A 48 26.76 -8.22 -1.48
CA GLY A 48 26.32 -9.36 -2.28
C GLY A 48 24.95 -9.16 -2.95
N GLU A 49 24.16 -8.21 -2.45
CA GLU A 49 22.80 -7.94 -2.94
C GLU A 49 22.78 -6.78 -3.94
N VAL A 50 23.64 -5.77 -3.75
CA VAL A 50 23.67 -4.55 -4.57
C VAL A 50 24.75 -4.63 -5.64
N GLN A 51 24.36 -4.43 -6.90
CA GLN A 51 25.30 -4.30 -8.02
C GLN A 51 26.05 -2.97 -7.95
N PHE A 52 27.31 -2.92 -8.37
CA PHE A 52 28.13 -1.70 -8.31
C PHE A 52 28.20 -1.09 -6.89
N TYR A 53 28.19 -1.93 -5.85
CA TYR A 53 28.07 -1.51 -4.45
C TYR A 53 28.99 -0.34 -4.05
N GLN A 54 30.28 -0.39 -4.41
CA GLN A 54 31.23 0.67 -4.04
C GLN A 54 30.84 2.01 -4.68
N TYR A 55 30.55 2.00 -5.98
CA TYR A 55 30.12 3.19 -6.70
C TYR A 55 28.77 3.74 -6.22
N ALA A 56 27.83 2.85 -5.89
CA ALA A 56 26.56 3.21 -5.29
C ALA A 56 26.74 3.87 -3.92
N LEU A 57 27.64 3.33 -3.08
CA LEU A 57 27.96 3.89 -1.78
C LEU A 57 28.63 5.27 -1.92
N ASP A 58 29.63 5.38 -2.80
CA ASP A 58 30.34 6.63 -3.06
C ASP A 58 29.37 7.73 -3.52
N LEU A 59 28.36 7.38 -4.32
CA LEU A 59 27.31 8.30 -4.76
C LEU A 59 26.38 8.73 -3.61
N VAL A 60 25.96 7.82 -2.75
CA VAL A 60 25.10 8.12 -1.59
C VAL A 60 25.84 8.98 -0.54
N THR A 61 27.17 8.88 -0.49
CA THR A 61 28.03 9.67 0.39
C THR A 61 28.62 10.92 -0.27
N ASP A 62 28.22 11.25 -1.51
CA ASP A 62 28.71 12.43 -2.25
C ASP A 62 30.24 12.46 -2.45
N VAL A 63 30.89 11.30 -2.54
CA VAL A 63 32.33 11.10 -2.84
C VAL A 63 32.53 10.59 -4.28
N PHE A 64 31.45 10.52 -5.07
CA PHE A 64 31.47 9.96 -6.41
C PHE A 64 32.12 10.91 -7.42
N ASP A 65 33.31 10.55 -7.88
CA ASP A 65 34.10 11.28 -8.87
C ASP A 65 34.47 10.36 -10.04
N LEU A 66 33.46 9.97 -10.83
CA LEU A 66 33.66 9.14 -12.02
C LEU A 66 33.01 9.77 -13.25
N ASP A 67 33.85 9.98 -14.27
CA ASP A 67 33.43 10.22 -15.64
C ASP A 67 33.02 8.88 -16.28
N ALA A 68 31.83 8.40 -15.93
CA ALA A 68 31.19 7.24 -16.56
C ALA A 68 30.33 7.68 -17.75
N ASP A 69 30.12 6.78 -18.71
CA ASP A 69 29.09 6.94 -19.74
C ASP A 69 27.67 7.00 -19.13
N ASP A 70 26.75 7.63 -19.85
CA ASP A 70 25.38 7.89 -19.36
C ASP A 70 24.64 6.60 -18.94
N ASP A 71 24.82 5.50 -19.70
CA ASP A 71 24.19 4.21 -19.40
C ASP A 71 24.71 3.61 -18.09
N THR A 72 26.04 3.63 -17.90
CA THR A 72 26.67 3.17 -16.66
C THR A 72 26.26 4.03 -15.47
N ARG A 73 26.15 5.36 -15.67
CA ARG A 73 25.71 6.28 -14.63
C ARG A 73 24.28 5.99 -14.18
N GLU A 74 23.36 5.73 -15.11
CA GLU A 74 21.97 5.36 -14.77
C GLU A 74 21.91 4.05 -13.96
N GLN A 75 22.73 3.06 -14.32
CA GLN A 75 22.82 1.80 -13.56
C GLN A 75 23.33 2.02 -12.13
N ILE A 76 24.36 2.86 -11.96
CA ILE A 76 24.90 3.21 -10.65
C ILE A 76 23.84 3.96 -9.82
N GLU A 77 23.10 4.89 -10.40
CA GLU A 77 22.01 5.58 -9.71
C GLU A 77 20.91 4.61 -9.26
N LYS A 78 20.53 3.65 -10.10
CA LYS A 78 19.55 2.62 -9.73
C LYS A 78 20.04 1.78 -8.56
N SER A 79 21.32 1.38 -8.59
CA SER A 79 21.97 0.69 -7.48
C SER A 79 22.05 1.53 -6.21
N ALA A 80 22.31 2.84 -6.32
CA ALA A 80 22.35 3.76 -5.18
C ALA A 80 20.97 3.90 -4.52
N ARG A 81 19.90 4.05 -5.31
CA ARG A 81 18.51 4.06 -4.78
C ARG A 81 18.18 2.74 -4.08
N HIS A 82 18.61 1.61 -4.65
CA HIS A 82 18.39 0.29 -4.06
C HIS A 82 19.19 0.12 -2.75
N LEU A 83 20.47 0.49 -2.74
CA LEU A 83 21.32 0.47 -1.55
C LEU A 83 20.73 1.32 -0.43
N TYR A 84 20.35 2.57 -0.73
CA TYR A 84 19.77 3.47 0.25
C TYR A 84 18.50 2.88 0.86
N GLY A 85 17.64 2.26 0.05
CA GLY A 85 16.44 1.57 0.53
C GLY A 85 16.75 0.40 1.46
N MET A 86 17.74 -0.43 1.13
CA MET A 86 18.14 -1.57 1.97
C MET A 86 18.77 -1.12 3.30
N VAL A 87 19.57 -0.05 3.28
CA VAL A 87 20.11 0.55 4.50
C VAL A 87 19.00 1.20 5.32
N HIS A 88 18.04 1.86 4.68
CA HIS A 88 16.89 2.48 5.35
C HIS A 88 16.10 1.44 6.18
N ALA A 89 15.84 0.25 5.64
CA ALA A 89 15.16 -0.83 6.35
C ALA A 89 15.85 -1.21 7.67
N ARG A 90 17.19 -1.22 7.67
CA ARG A 90 18.01 -1.48 8.88
C ARG A 90 18.01 -0.28 9.81
N TYR A 91 18.12 0.92 9.26
CA TYR A 91 18.23 2.16 10.02
C TYR A 91 16.97 2.48 10.82
N ILE A 92 15.78 2.31 10.25
CA ILE A 92 14.51 2.66 10.91
C ILE A 92 14.16 1.78 12.12
N VAL A 93 14.89 0.68 12.32
CA VAL A 93 14.79 -0.19 13.49
C VAL A 93 15.71 0.27 14.64
N THR A 94 16.67 1.15 14.36
CA THR A 94 17.56 1.75 15.38
C THR A 94 16.83 2.83 16.20
N THR A 95 17.36 3.18 17.36
CA THR A 95 16.77 4.24 18.21
C THR A 95 16.71 5.60 17.51
N ARG A 96 17.74 5.96 16.73
CA ARG A 96 17.77 7.22 15.95
C ARG A 96 16.76 7.20 14.80
N GLY A 97 16.71 6.10 14.04
CA GLY A 97 15.77 5.94 12.93
C GLY A 97 14.31 5.91 13.39
N LEU A 98 14.01 5.20 14.49
CA LEU A 98 12.68 5.18 15.10
C LEU A 98 12.21 6.58 15.50
N ALA A 99 13.09 7.40 16.09
CA ALA A 99 12.75 8.78 16.45
C ALA A 99 12.41 9.65 15.23
N LYS A 100 13.18 9.55 14.13
CA LYS A 100 12.89 10.28 12.88
C LYS A 100 11.56 9.83 12.26
N MET A 101 11.30 8.52 12.22
CA MET A 101 10.04 7.99 11.70
C MET A 101 8.84 8.34 12.60
N LEU A 102 9.04 8.42 13.91
CA LEU A 102 8.02 8.85 14.86
C LEU A 102 7.56 10.29 14.59
N GLU A 103 8.48 11.21 14.30
CA GLU A 103 8.11 12.59 13.97
C GLU A 103 7.27 12.65 12.69
N LYS A 104 7.62 11.84 11.68
CA LYS A 104 6.80 11.69 10.45
C LYS A 104 5.42 11.09 10.74
N TYR A 105 5.35 10.10 11.65
CA TYR A 105 4.09 9.47 12.07
C TYR A 105 3.16 10.46 12.76
N LYS A 106 3.68 11.30 13.67
CA LYS A 106 2.90 12.34 14.36
C LYS A 106 2.32 13.37 13.38
N ARG A 107 3.05 13.70 12.31
CA ARG A 107 2.58 14.59 11.24
C ARG A 107 1.65 13.90 10.23
N ALA A 108 1.46 12.58 10.34
CA ALA A 108 0.71 11.75 9.40
C ALA A 108 1.26 11.82 7.96
N ASP A 109 2.59 11.95 7.79
CA ASP A 109 3.25 12.00 6.48
C ASP A 109 2.99 10.72 5.65
N PHE A 110 2.81 9.59 6.32
CA PHE A 110 2.54 8.29 5.69
C PHE A 110 1.11 8.15 5.16
N GLY A 111 0.22 9.06 5.55
CA GLY A 111 -1.20 9.00 5.26
C GLY A 111 -2.04 8.53 6.45
N LYS A 112 -3.33 8.35 6.20
CA LYS A 112 -4.36 8.09 7.21
C LYS A 112 -5.20 6.89 6.81
N CYS A 113 -5.70 6.16 7.81
CA CYS A 113 -6.47 4.95 7.62
C CYS A 113 -7.73 5.21 6.76
N PRO A 114 -7.98 4.41 5.71
CA PRO A 114 -9.17 4.57 4.87
C PRO A 114 -10.46 4.10 5.56
N ARG A 115 -10.38 3.30 6.63
CA ARG A 115 -11.57 2.90 7.39
C ARG A 115 -12.16 4.10 8.11
N VAL A 116 -13.43 4.38 7.83
CA VAL A 116 -14.20 5.48 8.46
C VAL A 116 -14.19 5.37 9.99
N MET A 117 -14.36 4.16 10.53
CA MET A 117 -14.38 3.90 11.98
C MET A 117 -13.01 4.09 12.66
N CYS A 118 -11.93 4.22 11.88
CA CYS A 118 -10.63 4.57 12.41
C CYS A 118 -10.44 6.09 12.58
N GLU A 119 -11.39 6.91 12.14
CA GLU A 119 -11.38 8.38 12.33
C GLU A 119 -10.06 9.01 11.84
N GLN A 120 -9.61 8.62 10.64
CA GLN A 120 -8.39 9.14 10.03
C GLN A 120 -7.11 8.91 10.88
N HIS A 121 -7.02 7.80 11.61
CA HIS A 121 -5.81 7.44 12.35
C HIS A 121 -4.56 7.37 11.43
N PRO A 122 -3.40 7.92 11.84
CA PRO A 122 -2.18 7.87 11.05
C PRO A 122 -1.72 6.44 10.79
N LEU A 123 -1.04 6.23 9.67
CA LEU A 123 -0.53 4.94 9.24
C LEU A 123 1.00 4.87 9.36
N LEU A 124 1.55 3.67 9.32
CA LEU A 124 2.99 3.42 9.25
C LEU A 124 3.33 2.60 8.01
N PRO A 125 4.43 2.88 7.31
CA PRO A 125 4.88 2.05 6.19
C PRO A 125 5.40 0.70 6.70
N MET A 126 5.19 -0.35 5.91
CA MET A 126 5.75 -1.68 6.15
C MET A 126 5.91 -2.44 4.84
N GLY A 127 6.85 -3.40 4.84
CA GLY A 127 6.96 -4.43 3.81
C GLY A 127 6.13 -5.66 4.15
N LEU A 128 5.64 -6.37 3.13
CA LEU A 128 5.10 -7.73 3.30
C LEU A 128 6.20 -8.79 3.25
N THR A 129 7.35 -8.44 2.70
CA THR A 129 8.54 -9.27 2.55
C THR A 129 9.77 -8.41 2.79
N ASP A 130 10.82 -8.99 3.38
CA ASP A 130 12.13 -8.33 3.51
C ASP A 130 13.01 -8.52 2.27
N VAL A 131 12.56 -9.33 1.29
CA VAL A 131 13.23 -9.55 0.02
C VAL A 131 12.82 -8.46 -0.98
N ALA A 132 13.79 -7.72 -1.49
CA ALA A 132 13.58 -6.69 -2.50
C ALA A 132 13.08 -7.24 -3.85
N GLY A 133 12.31 -6.43 -4.57
CA GLY A 133 11.73 -6.71 -5.88
C GLY A 133 10.44 -7.54 -5.84
N VAL A 134 9.96 -7.94 -4.65
CA VAL A 134 8.86 -8.91 -4.53
C VAL A 134 7.50 -8.20 -4.38
N LYS A 135 7.35 -7.31 -3.41
CA LYS A 135 6.09 -6.59 -3.17
C LYS A 135 6.34 -5.12 -2.82
N PRO A 136 5.48 -4.20 -3.27
CA PRO A 136 5.60 -2.80 -2.92
C PRO A 136 5.21 -2.54 -1.47
N VAL A 137 5.55 -1.35 -0.99
CA VAL A 137 5.23 -0.89 0.36
C VAL A 137 3.72 -0.91 0.64
N LYS A 138 3.37 -1.30 1.87
CA LYS A 138 2.03 -1.24 2.42
C LYS A 138 1.98 -0.35 3.65
N LEU A 139 0.78 -0.03 4.09
CA LEU A 139 0.54 0.84 5.22
C LEU A 139 -0.20 0.09 6.33
N TYR A 140 0.37 0.05 7.52
CA TYR A 140 -0.21 -0.54 8.71
C TYR A 140 -0.98 0.49 9.53
N CYS A 141 -2.18 0.13 9.98
CA CYS A 141 -2.97 0.93 10.91
C CYS A 141 -2.96 0.32 12.31
N ALA A 142 -2.45 1.05 13.30
CA ALA A 142 -2.43 0.57 14.68
C ALA A 142 -3.81 0.56 15.35
N LYS A 143 -4.83 1.24 14.81
CA LYS A 143 -6.19 1.27 15.38
C LYS A 143 -7.03 0.06 14.98
N CYS A 144 -6.99 -0.37 13.72
CA CYS A 144 -7.71 -1.55 13.25
C CYS A 144 -6.84 -2.79 13.02
N GLU A 145 -5.52 -2.67 13.17
CA GLU A 145 -4.55 -3.77 13.03
C GLU A 145 -4.64 -4.45 11.66
N ASP A 146 -4.78 -3.63 10.62
CA ASP A 146 -4.98 -4.09 9.25
C ASP A 146 -4.05 -3.33 8.30
N ILE A 147 -3.80 -3.94 7.14
CA ILE A 147 -2.82 -3.50 6.15
C ILE A 147 -3.55 -2.91 4.93
N TYR A 148 -3.06 -1.77 4.45
CA TYR A 148 -3.66 -1.03 3.35
C TYR A 148 -2.66 -0.74 2.24
N ASN A 149 -3.19 -0.55 1.03
CA ASN A 149 -2.41 -0.02 -0.08
C ASN A 149 -2.26 1.51 0.06
N PRO A 150 -1.10 2.08 -0.30
CA PRO A 150 -0.97 3.52 -0.44
C PRO A 150 -2.02 4.08 -1.40
N LYS A 151 -2.63 5.21 -1.05
CA LYS A 151 -3.69 5.83 -1.86
C LYS A 151 -3.17 6.38 -3.20
N SER A 152 -1.93 6.88 -3.21
CA SER A 152 -1.33 7.45 -4.41
C SER A 152 -0.52 6.40 -5.15
N SER A 153 -0.69 6.31 -6.46
CA SER A 153 0.08 5.41 -7.32
C SER A 153 1.59 5.68 -7.29
N ARG A 154 2.02 6.91 -6.96
CA ARG A 154 3.44 7.26 -6.82
C ARG A 154 4.15 6.54 -5.68
N HIS A 155 3.41 6.13 -4.66
CA HIS A 155 3.95 5.35 -3.53
C HIS A 155 3.88 3.85 -3.79
N ALA A 156 3.14 3.42 -4.81
CA ALA A 156 3.01 2.01 -5.17
C ALA A 156 4.26 1.45 -5.88
N SER A 157 5.15 2.32 -6.38
CA SER A 157 6.43 1.92 -6.97
C SER A 157 7.55 1.74 -5.94
N ILE A 158 7.35 2.14 -4.68
CA ILE A 158 8.36 1.97 -3.64
C ILE A 158 8.34 0.51 -3.18
N ASP A 159 9.52 -0.09 -3.08
CA ASP A 159 9.69 -1.44 -2.56
C ASP A 159 9.34 -1.50 -1.06
N GLY A 160 8.57 -2.51 -0.67
CA GLY A 160 8.23 -2.74 0.73
C GLY A 160 9.44 -3.21 1.56
N ALA A 161 10.40 -3.88 0.94
CA ALA A 161 11.61 -4.36 1.62
C ALA A 161 12.41 -3.22 2.27
N TYR A 162 12.33 -2.00 1.72
CA TYR A 162 13.02 -0.82 2.24
C TYR A 162 12.48 -0.30 3.58
N PHE A 163 11.34 -0.83 4.04
CA PHE A 163 10.78 -0.55 5.36
C PHE A 163 10.78 -1.79 6.27
N GLY A 164 10.99 -2.97 5.70
CA GLY A 164 10.96 -4.23 6.40
C GLY A 164 9.59 -4.64 6.94
N THR A 165 9.49 -5.90 7.34
CA THR A 165 8.26 -6.51 7.88
C THR A 165 8.03 -6.17 9.35
N SER A 166 9.07 -5.77 10.08
CA SER A 166 9.06 -5.66 11.55
C SER A 166 8.99 -4.23 12.10
N PHE A 167 9.32 -3.22 11.30
CA PHE A 167 9.47 -1.83 11.74
C PHE A 167 8.26 -1.30 12.55
N HIS A 168 7.04 -1.47 12.04
CA HIS A 168 5.82 -0.99 12.70
C HIS A 168 5.62 -1.63 14.09
N ASN A 169 5.95 -2.92 14.25
CA ASN A 169 5.86 -3.61 15.54
C ASN A 169 6.91 -3.12 16.53
N ILE A 170 8.15 -2.94 16.06
CA ILE A 170 9.26 -2.46 16.88
C ILE A 170 8.99 -1.04 17.38
N LEU A 171 8.44 -0.17 16.54
CA LEU A 171 8.05 1.19 16.94
C LEU A 171 7.08 1.18 18.13
N PHE A 172 6.04 0.34 18.11
CA PHE A 172 5.08 0.25 19.22
C PHE A 172 5.64 -0.47 20.45
N GLN A 173 6.63 -1.35 20.28
CA GLN A 173 7.33 -1.96 21.40
C GLN A 173 8.19 -0.93 22.16
N VAL A 174 8.86 -0.02 21.42
CA VAL A 174 9.69 1.05 22.02
C VAL A 174 8.82 2.20 22.54
N TYR A 175 7.70 2.51 21.88
CA TYR A 175 6.77 3.57 22.26
C TYR A 175 5.34 3.04 22.51
N PRO A 176 5.08 2.30 23.61
CA PRO A 176 3.76 1.73 23.90
C PRO A 176 2.66 2.76 24.08
N CYS A 177 3.01 3.99 24.47
CA CYS A 177 2.07 5.10 24.66
C CYS A 177 1.39 5.57 23.37
N LEU A 178 1.89 5.15 22.19
CA LEU A 178 1.31 5.49 20.89
C LEU A 178 0.27 4.48 20.41
N ILE A 179 0.12 3.35 21.12
CA ILE A 179 -0.88 2.34 20.78
C ILE A 179 -2.26 2.93 21.05
N PRO A 180 -3.11 3.10 20.02
CA PRO A 180 -4.42 3.70 20.21
C PRO A 180 -5.37 2.77 20.95
N GLU A 181 -6.33 3.35 21.67
CA GLU A 181 -7.45 2.60 22.21
C GLU A 181 -8.27 1.94 21.09
N LYS A 182 -8.59 0.66 21.30
CA LYS A 182 -9.36 -0.12 20.34
C LYS A 182 -10.85 0.20 20.48
N SER A 183 -11.52 0.29 19.35
CA SER A 183 -12.97 0.51 19.32
C SER A 183 -13.69 -0.75 18.87
N LEU A 184 -14.72 -1.16 19.62
CA LEU A 184 -15.64 -2.22 19.22
C LEU A 184 -16.68 -1.74 18.20
N ARG A 185 -16.75 -0.43 17.92
CA ARG A 185 -17.74 0.14 17.01
C ARG A 185 -17.48 -0.36 15.59
N ARG A 186 -18.45 -1.05 15.01
CA ARG A 186 -18.46 -1.48 13.61
C ARG A 186 -19.56 -0.75 12.85
N TYR A 187 -19.40 -0.65 11.54
CA TYR A 187 -20.44 -0.11 10.69
C TYR A 187 -21.68 -1.01 10.77
N GLU A 188 -22.82 -0.43 11.13
CA GLU A 188 -24.11 -1.11 11.15
C GLU A 188 -24.91 -0.73 9.90
N PRO A 189 -25.09 -1.64 8.93
CA PRO A 189 -25.90 -1.36 7.75
C PRO A 189 -27.37 -1.20 8.14
N LYS A 190 -27.97 -0.09 7.69
CA LYS A 190 -29.39 0.22 7.93
C LYS A 190 -30.08 0.58 6.62
N VAL A 191 -31.29 0.08 6.43
CA VAL A 191 -32.18 0.40 5.30
C VAL A 191 -33.44 1.04 5.86
N PHE A 192 -33.76 2.27 5.43
CA PHE A 192 -34.84 3.09 6.01
C PHE A 192 -34.78 3.20 7.56
N GLY A 193 -33.58 3.19 8.14
CA GLY A 193 -33.36 3.25 9.58
C GLY A 193 -33.43 1.90 10.31
N PHE A 194 -33.89 0.84 9.66
CA PHE A 194 -33.93 -0.51 10.23
C PHE A 194 -32.60 -1.23 10.01
N ARG A 195 -32.10 -1.90 11.05
CA ARG A 195 -30.91 -2.75 10.96
C ARG A 195 -31.18 -3.92 10.02
N VAL A 196 -30.26 -4.19 9.11
CA VAL A 196 -30.34 -5.39 8.27
C VAL A 196 -30.18 -6.62 9.16
N HIS A 197 -31.14 -7.53 9.09
CA HIS A 197 -31.11 -8.75 9.90
C HIS A 197 -29.96 -9.68 9.46
N ALA A 198 -29.34 -10.41 10.40
CA ALA A 198 -28.22 -11.31 10.11
C ALA A 198 -28.58 -12.36 9.03
N ASN A 199 -29.82 -12.83 9.03
CA ASN A 199 -30.32 -13.78 8.00
C ASN A 199 -30.26 -13.19 6.58
N ALA A 200 -30.37 -11.88 6.40
CA ALA A 200 -30.23 -11.25 5.08
C ALA A 200 -28.77 -11.23 4.60
N ALA A 201 -27.78 -11.29 5.52
CA ALA A 201 -26.39 -11.50 5.17
C ALA A 201 -26.14 -12.97 4.78
N LEU A 202 -26.73 -13.91 5.52
CA LEU A 202 -26.67 -15.34 5.18
C LEU A 202 -27.36 -15.65 3.84
N ALA A 203 -28.52 -15.07 3.58
CA ALA A 203 -29.26 -15.25 2.31
C ALA A 203 -28.43 -14.78 1.12
N ARG A 204 -27.81 -13.58 1.19
CA ARG A 204 -26.90 -13.10 0.14
C ARG A 204 -25.72 -14.03 -0.11
N TRP A 205 -25.16 -14.61 0.95
CA TRP A 205 -24.08 -15.59 0.80
C TRP A 205 -24.57 -16.90 0.16
N GLN A 206 -25.76 -17.37 0.53
CA GLN A 206 -26.39 -18.55 -0.07
C GLN A 206 -26.71 -18.34 -1.55
N ASP A 207 -27.23 -17.16 -1.92
CA ASP A 207 -27.51 -16.80 -3.31
C ASP A 207 -26.22 -16.77 -4.14
N LYS A 208 -25.15 -16.15 -3.62
CA LYS A 208 -23.82 -16.20 -4.26
C LYS A 208 -23.32 -17.63 -4.46
N LYS A 209 -23.48 -18.52 -3.47
CA LYS A 209 -23.09 -19.93 -3.59
C LYS A 209 -23.96 -20.70 -4.58
N ARG A 210 -25.24 -20.35 -4.70
CA ARG A 210 -26.15 -20.88 -5.71
C ARG A 210 -25.69 -20.47 -7.10
N ASP A 211 -25.31 -19.21 -7.31
CA ASP A 211 -24.83 -18.70 -8.60
C ASP A 211 -23.51 -19.38 -9.02
N GLU A 212 -22.56 -19.51 -8.09
CA GLU A 212 -21.32 -20.27 -8.31
C GLU A 212 -21.61 -21.75 -8.69
N MET A 213 -22.63 -22.36 -8.08
CA MET A 213 -23.08 -23.71 -8.42
C MET A 213 -23.72 -23.76 -9.81
N LYS A 214 -24.56 -22.78 -10.18
CA LYS A 214 -25.17 -22.67 -11.52
C LYS A 214 -24.08 -22.59 -12.60
N GLU A 215 -23.08 -21.73 -12.42
CA GLU A 215 -21.95 -21.63 -13.34
C GLU A 215 -21.17 -22.94 -13.46
N ARG A 216 -20.94 -23.63 -12.35
CA ARG A 216 -20.25 -24.93 -12.34
C ARG A 216 -21.02 -26.00 -13.12
N LEU A 217 -22.35 -26.05 -12.97
CA LEU A 217 -23.22 -26.98 -13.70
C LEU A 217 -23.24 -26.66 -15.20
N LYS A 218 -23.34 -25.37 -15.55
CA LYS A 218 -23.26 -24.90 -16.95
C LYS A 218 -21.93 -25.30 -17.60
N ARG A 219 -20.81 -25.14 -16.89
CA ARG A 219 -19.48 -25.56 -17.37
C ARG A 219 -19.35 -27.08 -17.54
N ALA A 220 -20.08 -27.86 -16.75
CA ALA A 220 -20.13 -29.32 -16.86
C ALA A 220 -21.09 -29.83 -17.95
N GLY A 221 -21.75 -28.93 -18.70
CA GLY A 221 -22.73 -29.30 -19.72
C GLY A 221 -24.02 -29.90 -19.14
N ILE A 222 -24.29 -29.69 -17.85
CA ILE A 222 -25.49 -30.17 -17.18
C ILE A 222 -26.51 -29.03 -17.18
N GLU A 223 -27.42 -29.07 -18.15
CA GLU A 223 -28.57 -28.16 -18.21
C GLU A 223 -29.65 -28.65 -17.25
N SER A 224 -29.65 -28.12 -16.04
CA SER A 224 -30.76 -28.25 -15.10
C SER A 224 -31.50 -26.91 -15.05
N PRO A 225 -32.50 -26.68 -15.90
CA PRO A 225 -33.26 -25.43 -15.90
C PRO A 225 -33.98 -25.28 -14.56
N PHE A 226 -33.79 -24.14 -13.89
CA PHE A 226 -34.60 -23.78 -12.74
C PHE A 226 -35.96 -23.31 -13.24
N VAL A 227 -36.99 -23.41 -12.39
CA VAL A 227 -38.36 -23.00 -12.76
C VAL A 227 -38.40 -21.53 -13.17
N GLU A 228 -37.61 -20.69 -12.51
CA GLU A 228 -37.44 -19.26 -12.78
C GLU A 228 -36.81 -18.98 -14.16
N ASP A 229 -36.01 -19.91 -14.70
CA ASP A 229 -35.42 -19.79 -16.04
C ASP A 229 -36.43 -20.10 -17.17
N ARG A 230 -37.62 -20.61 -16.82
CA ARG A 230 -38.71 -20.86 -17.79
C ARG A 230 -39.67 -19.68 -17.92
N GLU A 231 -39.69 -18.75 -16.96
CA GLU A 231 -40.60 -17.60 -16.97
C GLU A 231 -40.09 -16.43 -17.85
N SER A 232 -38.84 -16.45 -18.34
CA SER A 232 -38.32 -15.42 -19.27
C SER A 232 -38.58 -15.71 -20.76
N ASP A 233 -38.95 -16.93 -21.11
CA ASP A 233 -39.11 -17.37 -22.50
C ASP A 233 -40.55 -17.18 -23.03
N ASP A 234 -41.51 -16.84 -22.15
CA ASP A 234 -42.93 -16.70 -22.51
C ASP A 234 -43.38 -15.24 -22.81
N ASP A 235 -42.49 -14.24 -22.72
CA ASP A 235 -42.80 -12.81 -22.94
C ASP A 235 -42.34 -12.25 -24.31
N GLU A 236 -42.05 -13.10 -25.30
CA GLU A 236 -41.59 -12.64 -26.64
C GLU A 236 -42.69 -12.23 -27.65
N ASP A 237 -43.97 -12.18 -27.29
CA ASP A 237 -45.03 -11.79 -28.23
C ASP A 237 -46.02 -10.77 -27.63
N GLU A 238 -45.74 -9.47 -27.78
CA GLU A 238 -46.72 -8.46 -28.23
C GLU A 238 -46.04 -7.06 -28.37
N GLU A 239 -45.62 -6.71 -29.58
CA GLU A 239 -45.36 -5.31 -29.95
C GLU A 239 -46.68 -4.52 -29.91
N VAL A 240 -46.87 -3.68 -28.90
CA VAL A 240 -47.88 -2.61 -28.92
C VAL A 240 -47.19 -1.25 -28.79
N THR A 241 -47.35 -0.45 -29.83
CA THR A 241 -46.81 0.90 -29.99
C THR A 241 -47.51 1.94 -29.10
N ASP A 242 -46.72 2.92 -28.67
CA ASP A 242 -47.03 4.36 -28.47
C ASP A 242 -46.98 4.94 -27.03
N ALA A 243 -46.27 6.07 -26.97
CA ALA A 243 -46.25 7.17 -26.01
C ALA A 243 -45.92 6.96 -24.51
N GLY A 244 -44.67 7.29 -24.16
CA GLY A 244 -44.43 8.33 -23.15
C GLY A 244 -43.75 7.94 -21.82
N ILE A 245 -42.56 8.53 -21.62
CA ILE A 245 -41.99 9.02 -20.34
C ILE A 245 -41.27 8.00 -19.42
N ALA A 246 -39.95 7.92 -19.67
CA ALA A 246 -38.84 8.18 -18.75
C ALA A 246 -38.35 7.15 -17.69
N VAL A 247 -37.00 7.08 -17.65
CA VAL A 247 -36.08 6.79 -16.53
C VAL A 247 -35.66 5.33 -16.28
N SER A 248 -34.42 4.98 -16.62
CA SER A 248 -33.30 4.91 -15.65
C SER A 248 -32.08 4.22 -16.26
N THR A 249 -30.93 4.86 -16.07
CA THR A 249 -29.62 4.48 -16.56
C THR A 249 -29.11 3.20 -15.89
N GLN A 250 -28.68 2.23 -16.68
CA GLN A 250 -27.93 1.06 -16.22
C GLN A 250 -26.59 1.50 -15.61
N VAL A 251 -26.23 0.93 -14.45
CA VAL A 251 -24.86 0.97 -13.92
C VAL A 251 -24.27 -0.41 -14.07
N VAL A 252 -23.41 -0.56 -15.06
CA VAL A 252 -22.55 -1.73 -15.28
C VAL A 252 -21.40 -1.66 -14.28
N GLY A 253 -21.27 -2.68 -13.43
CA GLY A 253 -20.11 -2.88 -12.57
C GLY A 253 -19.27 -4.02 -13.10
N ASP A 254 -18.12 -3.69 -13.68
CA ASP A 254 -17.08 -4.64 -14.10
C ASP A 254 -16.62 -5.50 -12.91
N HIS A 255 -16.58 -6.81 -13.13
CA HIS A 255 -16.17 -7.80 -12.13
C HIS A 255 -14.84 -8.44 -12.55
N ASP A 256 -13.74 -7.75 -12.27
CA ASP A 256 -12.40 -8.35 -12.37
C ASP A 256 -12.02 -9.02 -11.04
N LEU A 257 -12.18 -10.35 -11.07
CA LEU A 257 -11.28 -11.40 -10.56
C LEU A 257 -10.32 -11.02 -9.41
N LEU A 258 -10.59 -11.52 -8.20
CA LEU A 258 -9.55 -12.03 -7.31
C LEU A 258 -10.06 -13.22 -6.51
N ASP A 259 -9.36 -14.35 -6.69
CA ASP A 259 -9.43 -15.57 -5.89
C ASP A 259 -9.32 -15.26 -4.40
N ASP A 260 -10.24 -15.82 -3.60
CA ASP A 260 -10.02 -15.98 -2.17
C ASP A 260 -10.36 -17.41 -1.73
N HIS A 261 -9.30 -18.21 -1.63
CA HIS A 261 -9.30 -19.50 -0.96
C HIS A 261 -9.38 -19.31 0.56
N GLY A 262 -10.58 -19.01 1.07
CA GLY A 262 -10.89 -18.97 2.49
C GLY A 262 -11.61 -20.22 2.97
N ARG A 263 -10.86 -21.31 3.19
CA ARG A 263 -11.32 -22.56 3.81
C ARG A 263 -11.76 -22.29 5.25
N MET A 264 -13.07 -22.32 5.53
CA MET A 264 -13.58 -22.42 6.90
C MET A 264 -13.71 -23.90 7.25
N ASP A 265 -12.70 -24.43 7.95
CA ASP A 265 -12.83 -25.72 8.64
C ASP A 265 -13.77 -25.52 9.84
N VAL A 266 -15.01 -25.99 9.69
CA VAL A 266 -15.93 -26.24 10.79
C VAL A 266 -15.72 -27.68 11.23
N ASN A 267 -15.23 -27.90 12.44
CA ASN A 267 -15.40 -29.17 13.13
C ASN A 267 -15.54 -28.96 14.64
N ALA A 268 -16.67 -29.49 15.13
CA ALA A 268 -17.02 -29.96 16.47
C ALA A 268 -16.87 -29.00 17.67
#